data_AF-A0AAJ6ZER1-F1
#
_entry.id   AF-A0AAJ6ZER1-F1
#
_cell.length_a   1.000
_cell.length_b   1.000
_cell.length_c   1.000
_cell.angle_alpha   90.00
_cell.angle_beta   90.00
_cell.angle_gamma   90.00
#
_symmetry.space_group_name_H-M   'P 1'
#
loop_
_entity.id
_entity.type
_entity.pdbx_description
1 polymer ?
#
loop_
_entity_poly.entity_id
_entity_poly.type
_entity_poly.pdbx_seq_one_letter_code
_entity_poly.pdbx_strand_id
1 'polypeptide(L)'
;MAFLNKNLVFATRFISTSRINNCQTLVKKKTLQAKFQVDDGKPVWLKGGLYDRFLYTTTVTLCCIGLLMNFIVIFNQAKPSSWKNPVC
;
A
#
# COMPACT_ATOMS: atom_id res chain seq x y z
N MET A 1 -13.93 -35.28 40.96
CA MET A 1 -14.26 -35.30 39.52
C MET A 1 -13.88 -33.96 38.92
N ALA A 2 -13.14 -34.01 37.81
CA ALA A 2 -12.86 -32.95 36.83
C ALA A 2 -12.02 -31.72 37.28
N PHE A 3 -10.72 -31.89 37.09
CA PHE A 3 -9.66 -30.90 36.98
C PHE A 3 -9.85 -30.10 35.67
N LEU A 4 -10.44 -28.89 35.72
CA LEU A 4 -10.56 -28.04 34.52
C LEU A 4 -9.35 -27.09 34.43
N ASN A 5 -8.46 -27.57 33.57
CA ASN A 5 -7.17 -27.10 33.11
C ASN A 5 -7.08 -25.57 32.86
N LYS A 6 -6.19 -24.88 33.58
CA LYS A 6 -5.82 -23.46 33.39
C LYS A 6 -4.78 -23.22 32.27
N ASN A 7 -4.62 -24.13 31.31
CA ASN A 7 -3.70 -23.98 30.18
C ASN A 7 -4.43 -23.68 28.87
N LEU A 8 -5.00 -22.48 28.76
CA LEU A 8 -5.08 -21.79 27.46
C LEU A 8 -4.07 -20.64 27.45
N VAL A 9 -2.82 -21.03 27.73
CA VAL A 9 -1.63 -20.26 27.33
C VAL A 9 -1.50 -20.43 25.82
N PHE A 10 -2.37 -19.77 25.05
CA PHE A 10 -2.10 -19.47 23.63
C PHE A 10 -1.49 -18.08 23.52
N ALA A 11 -0.51 -17.81 24.37
CA ALA A 11 0.45 -16.74 24.16
C ALA A 11 1.68 -17.39 23.53
N THR A 12 1.62 -17.71 22.24
CA THR A 12 2.81 -17.94 21.41
C THR A 12 3.54 -16.61 21.28
N ARG A 13 4.16 -16.16 22.38
CA ARG A 13 5.23 -15.18 22.34
C ARG A 13 6.35 -15.87 21.57
N PHE A 14 6.50 -15.52 20.30
CA PHE A 14 7.73 -15.79 19.56
C PHE A 14 8.82 -14.94 20.24
N ILE A 15 9.42 -15.47 21.30
CA ILE A 15 10.56 -14.85 21.97
C ILE A 15 11.74 -15.07 21.03
N SER A 16 11.89 -14.18 20.04
CA SER A 16 13.12 -14.11 19.26
C SER A 16 14.19 -13.47 20.15
N THR A 17 15.02 -14.30 20.79
CA THR A 17 16.21 -13.87 21.52
C THR A 17 17.36 -13.56 20.56
N SER A 18 17.14 -12.73 19.55
CA SER A 18 18.28 -12.19 18.79
C SER A 18 19.01 -11.18 19.66
N ARG A 19 20.34 -11.31 19.84
CA ARG A 19 21.14 -10.32 20.56
C ARG A 19 20.90 -8.92 19.96
N ILE A 20 20.31 -8.05 20.77
CA ILE A 20 20.07 -6.66 20.42
C ILE A 20 21.40 -5.94 20.55
N ASN A 21 22.19 -5.93 19.49
CA ASN A 21 23.47 -5.21 19.50
C ASN A 21 23.28 -3.70 19.38
N ASN A 22 22.09 -3.22 18.96
CA ASN A 22 21.88 -1.83 18.58
C ASN A 22 20.54 -1.27 19.09
N CYS A 23 20.54 -0.80 20.34
CA CYS A 23 19.35 -0.29 21.05
C CYS A 23 18.62 0.83 20.29
N GLN A 24 19.35 1.72 19.61
CA GLN A 24 18.75 2.83 18.86
C GLN A 24 17.86 2.37 17.71
N THR A 25 18.24 1.30 17.02
CA THR A 25 17.44 0.75 15.91
C THR A 25 16.11 0.16 16.39
N LEU A 26 16.10 -0.41 17.60
CA LEU A 26 14.88 -0.94 18.21
C LEU A 26 13.92 0.15 18.63
N VAL A 27 14.41 1.26 19.19
CA VAL A 27 13.57 2.41 19.54
C VAL A 27 12.89 2.96 18.29
N LYS A 28 13.62 3.06 17.18
CA LYS A 28 13.05 3.47 15.88
C LYS A 28 11.97 2.50 15.39
N LYS A 29 12.20 1.19 15.50
CA LYS A 29 11.18 0.20 15.08
C LYS A 29 9.96 0.19 15.98
N LYS A 30 10.13 0.30 17.31
CA LYS A 30 9.01 0.37 18.27
C LYS A 30 8.17 1.63 18.06
N THR A 31 8.79 2.77 17.81
CA THR A 31 8.05 4.02 17.51
C THR A 31 7.30 3.92 16.19
N LEU A 32 7.87 3.27 15.16
CA LEU A 32 7.18 3.00 13.91
C LEU A 32 5.98 2.04 14.11
N GLN A 33 6.19 0.94 14.84
CA GLN A 33 5.14 -0.02 15.19
C GLN A 33 3.99 0.67 15.92
N ALA A 34 4.29 1.53 16.91
CA ALA A 34 3.28 2.29 17.62
C ALA A 34 2.48 3.19 16.67
N LYS A 35 3.14 3.92 15.75
CA LYS A 35 2.46 4.77 14.75
C LYS A 35 1.49 3.98 13.85
N PHE A 36 1.90 2.79 13.39
CA PHE A 36 1.05 1.95 12.53
C PHE A 36 0.03 1.10 13.30
N GLN A 37 0.08 1.06 14.63
CA GLN A 37 -0.88 0.34 15.47
C GLN A 37 -1.99 1.22 16.05
N VAL A 38 -1.94 2.55 15.87
CA VAL A 38 -3.03 3.45 16.28
C VAL A 38 -4.32 3.09 15.54
N ASP A 39 -5.44 3.00 16.25
CA ASP A 39 -6.75 2.67 15.67
C ASP A 39 -7.41 3.94 15.08
N ASP A 40 -6.90 4.39 13.93
CA ASP A 40 -7.40 5.57 13.22
C ASP A 40 -8.52 5.24 12.22
N GLY A 41 -8.91 3.97 12.09
CA GLY A 41 -9.85 3.48 11.07
C GLY A 41 -9.36 3.60 9.61
N LYS A 42 -8.10 4.04 9.39
CA LYS A 42 -7.51 4.23 8.05
C LYS A 42 -6.92 2.92 7.52
N PRO A 43 -7.05 2.66 6.20
CA PRO A 43 -6.41 1.50 5.60
C PRO A 43 -4.87 1.65 5.63
N VAL A 44 -4.17 0.50 5.60
CA VAL A 44 -2.71 0.43 5.76
C VAL A 44 -1.94 1.33 4.78
N TRP A 45 -2.42 1.47 3.54
CA TRP A 45 -1.77 2.24 2.47
C TRP A 45 -1.95 3.76 2.60
N LEU A 46 -2.75 4.24 3.56
CA LEU A 46 -2.93 5.66 3.85
C LEU A 46 -2.47 6.02 5.28
N LYS A 47 -1.91 5.05 6.00
CA LYS A 47 -1.59 5.18 7.43
C LYS A 47 -0.29 5.95 7.68
N GLY A 48 0.60 6.07 6.69
CA GLY A 48 1.81 6.90 6.75
C GLY A 48 1.55 8.41 6.63
N GLY A 49 0.30 8.82 6.37
CA GLY A 49 -0.13 10.21 6.46
C GLY A 49 -0.16 10.95 5.13
N LEU A 50 0.30 12.21 5.11
CA LEU A 50 0.18 13.10 3.95
C LEU A 50 0.98 12.63 2.74
N TYR A 51 2.15 12.01 2.96
CA TYR A 51 3.00 11.51 1.89
C TYR A 51 2.31 10.38 1.11
N ASP A 52 1.70 9.43 1.81
CA ASP A 52 0.94 8.34 1.20
C ASP A 52 -0.23 8.88 0.36
N ARG A 53 -0.90 9.94 0.84
CA ARG A 53 -2.01 10.57 0.11
C ARG A 53 -1.53 11.27 -1.16
N PHE A 54 -0.40 11.96 -1.11
CA PHE A 54 0.19 12.60 -2.29
C PHE A 54 0.64 11.55 -3.32
N LEU A 55 1.34 10.50 -2.87
CA LEU A 55 1.80 9.41 -3.72
C LEU A 55 0.63 8.68 -4.38
N TYR A 56 -0.44 8.39 -3.63
CA TYR A 56 -1.65 7.78 -4.17
C TYR A 56 -2.31 8.67 -5.24
N THR A 57 -2.51 9.94 -4.92
CA THR A 57 -3.18 10.90 -5.82
C THR A 57 -2.41 11.07 -7.13
N THR A 58 -1.09 11.22 -7.05
CA THR A 58 -0.22 11.36 -8.23
C THR A 58 -0.22 10.10 -9.09
N THR A 59 -0.13 8.92 -8.48
CA THR A 59 -0.16 7.64 -9.20
C THR A 59 -1.50 7.44 -9.93
N VAL A 60 -2.62 7.68 -9.26
CA VAL A 60 -3.96 7.55 -9.87
C VAL A 60 -4.13 8.54 -11.01
N THR A 61 -3.73 9.80 -10.82
CA THR A 61 -3.82 10.85 -11.85
C THR A 61 -3.01 10.47 -13.08
N LEU A 62 -1.77 10.00 -12.90
CA LEU A 62 -0.91 9.57 -13.99
C LEU A 62 -1.49 8.37 -14.75
N CYS A 63 -2.07 7.40 -14.02
CA CYS A 63 -2.77 6.26 -14.63
C CYS A 63 -3.96 6.71 -15.48
N CYS A 64 -4.81 7.61 -14.96
CA CYS A 64 -5.96 8.13 -15.70
C CYS A 64 -5.52 8.86 -16.99
N ILE A 65 -4.48 9.71 -16.91
CA ILE A 65 -3.95 10.41 -18.08
C ILE A 65 -3.40 9.41 -19.10
N GLY A 66 -2.61 8.43 -18.65
CA GLY A 66 -2.04 7.40 -19.52
C GLY A 66 -3.10 6.57 -20.23
N LEU A 67 -4.19 6.23 -19.54
CA LEU A 67 -5.34 5.52 -20.12
C LEU A 67 -6.03 6.37 -21.20
N LEU A 68 -6.34 7.64 -20.91
CA LEU A 68 -6.98 8.54 -21.88
C LEU A 68 -6.15 8.71 -23.15
N MET A 69 -4.83 8.90 -23.00
CA MET A 69 -3.92 8.99 -24.14
C MET A 69 -3.91 7.70 -24.97
N ASN A 70 -3.92 6.54 -24.31
CA ASN A 70 -4.02 5.25 -25.00
C ASN A 70 -5.31 5.13 -25.80
N PHE A 71 -6.46 5.51 -25.22
CA PHE A 71 -7.74 5.49 -25.94
C PHE A 71 -7.73 6.38 -27.18
N ILE A 72 -7.13 7.58 -27.10
CA ILE A 72 -7.00 8.49 -28.25
C ILE A 72 -6.13 7.84 -29.34
N VAL A 73 -5.00 7.25 -28.96
CA VAL A 73 -4.10 6.56 -29.91
C VAL A 73 -4.81 5.39 -30.58
N ILE A 74 -5.47 4.54 -29.81
CA ILE A 74 -6.22 3.39 -30.33
C ILE A 74 -7.32 3.87 -31.29
N PHE A 75 -8.08 4.89 -30.92
CA PHE A 75 -9.14 5.45 -31.78
C PHE A 75 -8.58 6.03 -33.08
N ASN A 76 -7.44 6.72 -33.02
CA ASN A 76 -6.79 7.23 -34.21
C ASN A 76 -6.21 6.11 -35.08
N GLN A 77 -5.70 5.03 -34.50
CA GLN A 77 -5.17 3.89 -35.24
C GLN A 77 -6.27 2.98 -35.81
N ALA A 78 -7.42 2.88 -35.15
CA ALA A 78 -8.57 2.11 -35.63
C ALA A 78 -9.17 2.70 -36.91
N LYS A 79 -9.02 4.01 -37.15
CA LYS A 79 -9.46 4.65 -38.39
C LYS A 79 -8.54 4.22 -39.55
N PRO A 80 -9.08 3.66 -40.65
CA PRO A 80 -8.29 3.34 -41.84
C PRO A 80 -7.65 4.61 -42.40
N SER A 81 -6.50 4.47 -43.08
CA SER A 81 -5.74 5.61 -43.60
C SER A 81 -6.61 6.54 -44.44
N SER A 82 -7.55 5.99 -45.23
CA SER A 82 -8.52 6.72 -46.05
C SER A 82 -9.29 7.82 -45.32
N TRP A 83 -9.48 7.73 -44.00
CA TRP A 83 -10.22 8.73 -43.22
C TRP A 83 -9.32 9.85 -42.66
N LYS A 84 -8.00 9.71 -42.82
CA LYS A 84 -6.99 10.62 -42.28
C LYS A 84 -6.48 11.61 -43.31
N ASN A 85 -6.53 11.25 -44.60
CA ASN A 85 -6.22 12.16 -45.70
C ASN A 85 -7.50 12.86 -46.20
N PRO A 86 -7.52 14.20 -46.35
CA PRO A 86 -8.62 14.85 -47.04
C PRO A 86 -8.69 14.28 -48.45
N VAL A 87 -9.86 13.77 -48.84
CA VAL A 87 -10.20 13.67 -50.26
C VAL A 87 -10.33 15.10 -50.77
N CYS A 88 -9.74 15.31 -51.95
CA CYS A 88 -9.60 16.59 -52.66
C CYS A 88 -10.71 17.61 -52.38
#